data_AF-A0A183I317-F1
#
_entry.id   AF-A0A183I317-F1
#
_cell.length_a   1.000
_cell.length_b   1.000
_cell.length_c   1.000
_cell.angle_alpha   90.00
_cell.angle_beta   90.00
_cell.angle_gamma   90.00
#
_symmetry.space_group_name_H-M   'P 1'
#
loop_
_entity.id
_entity.type
_entity.pdbx_description
1 polymer ?
#
loop_
_entity_poly.entity_id
_entity_poly.type
_entity_poly.pdbx_seq_one_letter_code
_entity_poly.pdbx_strand_id
1 'polypeptide(L)'
;MSSKPLGFGNRHIDPDPADVRNKLSLAASMKPTPVSDDLPTAKEVERIVETQEGTIRQQPLKIASKRKSKGIVQPLNMRVRLATHNRFVELSKTLRMPYDETLEWVLERAGVDEDGNPPAL
;
A
#
# COMPACT_ATOMS: atom_id res chain seq x y z
N MET A 1 -9.22 29.15 -21.02
CA MET A 1 -9.08 27.93 -20.20
C MET A 1 -10.47 27.53 -19.75
N SER A 2 -10.97 26.37 -20.16
CA SER A 2 -12.32 25.89 -19.85
C SER A 2 -12.22 24.64 -18.98
N SER A 3 -12.57 24.77 -17.70
CA SER A 3 -12.63 23.65 -16.76
C SER A 3 -13.97 22.93 -16.94
N LYS A 4 -13.95 21.77 -17.61
CA LYS A 4 -15.11 20.86 -17.61
C LYS A 4 -15.22 20.22 -16.21
N PRO A 5 -16.34 20.34 -15.50
CA PRO A 5 -16.51 19.66 -14.23
C PRO A 5 -16.56 18.14 -14.46
N LEU A 6 -15.86 17.39 -13.61
CA LEU A 6 -15.97 15.93 -13.54
C LEU A 6 -17.44 15.59 -13.29
N GLY A 7 -18.03 14.80 -14.19
CA GLY A 7 -19.46 14.48 -14.27
C GLY A 7 -20.02 13.63 -13.13
N PHE A 8 -19.64 13.89 -11.88
CA PHE A 8 -20.29 13.36 -10.68
C PHE A 8 -21.46 14.24 -10.27
N GLY A 9 -22.34 14.53 -11.23
CA GLY A 9 -23.68 15.01 -10.91
C GLY A 9 -24.50 13.79 -10.53
N ASN A 10 -24.73 13.57 -9.23
CA ASN A 10 -25.82 12.72 -8.77
C ASN A 10 -27.13 13.36 -9.24
N ARG A 11 -27.52 13.09 -10.49
CA ARG A 11 -28.91 13.21 -10.90
C ARG A 11 -29.63 12.15 -10.09
N HIS A 12 -30.30 12.57 -9.02
CA HIS A 12 -31.39 11.81 -8.45
C HIS A 12 -32.40 11.62 -9.59
N ILE A 13 -32.30 10.49 -10.27
CA ILE A 13 -33.34 10.01 -11.16
C ILE A 13 -34.39 9.47 -10.20
N ASP A 14 -35.40 10.28 -9.90
CA ASP A 14 -36.56 9.79 -9.16
C ASP A 14 -37.17 8.66 -9.99
N PRO A 15 -37.13 7.40 -9.49
CA PRO A 15 -37.59 6.28 -10.29
C PRO A 15 -39.11 6.38 -10.42
N ASP A 16 -39.60 6.44 -11.66
CA ASP A 16 -41.03 6.43 -11.95
C ASP A 16 -41.67 5.18 -11.32
N PRO A 17 -42.67 5.33 -10.43
CA PRO A 17 -43.30 4.20 -9.75
C PRO A 17 -43.89 3.16 -10.72
N ALA A 18 -44.26 3.55 -11.94
CA ALA A 18 -44.72 2.62 -12.97
C ALA A 18 -43.59 1.69 -13.45
N ASP A 19 -42.39 2.24 -13.65
CA ASP A 19 -41.21 1.48 -14.07
C ASP A 19 -40.73 0.50 -13.00
N VAL A 20 -40.81 0.91 -11.73
CA VAL A 20 -40.47 0.05 -10.59
C VAL A 20 -41.44 -1.13 -10.51
N ARG A 21 -42.74 -0.88 -10.66
CA ARG A 21 -43.77 -1.93 -10.64
C ARG A 21 -43.59 -2.94 -11.79
N ASN A 22 -43.30 -2.44 -12.99
CA ASN A 22 -43.06 -3.30 -14.16
C ASN A 22 -41.81 -4.18 -13.96
N LYS A 23 -40.71 -3.61 -13.44
CA LYS A 23 -39.48 -4.36 -13.13
C LYS A 23 -39.69 -5.39 -12.02
N LEU A 24 -40.45 -5.06 -10.98
CA LEU A 24 -40.81 -5.98 -9.91
C LEU A 24 -41.70 -7.13 -10.40
N SER A 25 -42.69 -6.85 -11.27
CA SER A 25 -43.52 -7.90 -11.88
C SER A 25 -42.72 -8.82 -12.80
N LEU A 26 -41.77 -8.25 -13.56
CA LEU A 26 -40.88 -9.03 -14.41
C LEU A 26 -39.99 -9.94 -13.57
N ALA A 27 -39.35 -9.39 -12.52
CA ALA A 27 -38.53 -10.16 -11.59
C ALA A 27 -39.32 -11.26 -10.86
N ALA A 28 -40.56 -10.99 -10.46
CA ALA A 28 -41.44 -11.98 -9.83
C ALA A 28 -41.88 -13.10 -10.79
N SER A 29 -41.93 -12.84 -12.10
CA SER A 29 -42.24 -13.84 -13.12
C SER A 29 -41.05 -14.71 -13.53
N MET A 30 -39.83 -14.29 -13.18
CA MET A 30 -38.62 -15.07 -13.45
C MET A 30 -38.57 -16.25 -12.48
N LYS A 31 -38.75 -17.46 -13.02
CA LYS A 31 -38.47 -18.69 -12.26
C LYS A 31 -36.99 -18.70 -11.88
N PRO A 32 -36.62 -19.19 -10.69
CA PRO A 32 -35.21 -19.33 -10.33
C PRO A 32 -34.54 -20.19 -11.40
N THR A 33 -33.58 -19.59 -12.10
CA THR A 33 -32.69 -20.34 -12.99
C THR A 33 -31.96 -21.37 -12.13
N PRO A 34 -32.02 -22.67 -12.46
CA PRO A 34 -31.24 -23.66 -11.75
C PRO A 34 -29.77 -23.25 -11.86
N VAL A 35 -29.12 -23.11 -10.71
CA VAL A 35 -27.67 -22.91 -10.65
C VAL A 35 -27.09 -24.23 -11.15
N SER A 36 -26.59 -24.25 -12.38
CA SER A 36 -25.83 -25.38 -12.89
C SER A 36 -24.54 -25.46 -12.06
N ASP A 37 -24.26 -26.62 -11.45
CA ASP A 37 -23.01 -26.87 -10.71
C ASP A 37 -21.77 -26.87 -11.62
N ASP A 38 -21.97 -26.78 -12.94
CA ASP A 38 -20.93 -26.53 -13.92
C ASP A 38 -20.49 -25.05 -13.87
N LEU A 39 -19.77 -24.71 -12.80
CA LEU A 39 -19.01 -23.48 -12.74
C LEU A 39 -18.02 -23.47 -13.91
N PRO A 40 -17.95 -22.37 -14.70
CA PRO A 40 -17.00 -22.28 -15.80
C PRO A 40 -15.58 -22.47 -15.27
N THR A 41 -14.79 -23.26 -16.01
CA THR A 41 -13.42 -23.53 -15.61
C THR A 41 -12.63 -22.21 -15.61
N ALA A 42 -11.62 -22.06 -14.75
CA ALA A 42 -10.82 -20.82 -14.69
C ALA A 42 -10.32 -20.32 -16.07
N LYS A 43 -10.04 -21.24 -17.00
CA LYS A 43 -9.66 -20.93 -18.40
C LYS A 43 -10.78 -20.31 -19.24
N GLU A 44 -12.03 -20.69 -18.99
CA GLU A 44 -13.20 -20.12 -19.67
C GLU A 44 -13.50 -18.73 -19.14
N VAL A 45 -13.36 -18.53 -17.83
CA VAL A 45 -13.46 -17.20 -17.19
C VAL A 45 -12.40 -16.26 -17.75
N GLU A 46 -11.14 -16.68 -17.85
CA GLU A 46 -10.06 -15.89 -18.47
C GLU A 46 -10.42 -15.48 -19.91
N ARG A 47 -10.94 -16.41 -20.72
CA ARG A 47 -11.31 -16.13 -22.11
C ARG A 47 -12.48 -15.13 -22.24
N ILE A 48 -13.44 -15.18 -21.33
CA ILE A 48 -14.59 -14.24 -21.30
C ILE A 48 -14.12 -12.85 -20.88
N VAL A 49 -13.21 -12.76 -19.90
CA VAL A 49 -12.62 -11.51 -19.42
C VAL A 49 -11.72 -10.87 -20.49
N GLU A 50 -11.01 -11.66 -21.29
CA GLU A 50 -10.17 -11.17 -22.39
C GLU A 50 -10.97 -10.67 -23.60
N THR A 51 -12.18 -11.17 -23.84
CA THR A 51 -12.99 -10.81 -25.01
C THR A 51 -13.90 -9.60 -24.79
N GLN A 52 -14.12 -9.18 -23.54
CA GLN A 52 -14.87 -7.95 -23.24
C GLN A 52 -14.01 -6.69 -23.43
N GLU A 53 -14.34 -5.93 -24.47
CA GLU A 53 -13.78 -4.59 -24.70
C GLU A 53 -14.14 -3.66 -23.53
N GLY A 54 -13.13 -3.23 -22.77
CA GLY A 54 -13.29 -2.33 -21.60
C GLY A 54 -12.72 -2.88 -20.30
N THR A 55 -12.29 -4.15 -20.25
CA THR A 55 -11.75 -4.74 -19.02
C THR A 55 -10.30 -4.32 -18.80
N ILE A 56 -10.07 -3.44 -17.82
CA ILE A 56 -8.73 -3.04 -17.40
C ILE A 56 -8.07 -4.22 -16.70
N ARG A 57 -7.04 -4.81 -17.32
CA ARG A 57 -6.20 -5.85 -16.71
C ARG A 57 -5.53 -5.27 -15.46
N GLN A 58 -6.06 -5.59 -14.27
CA GLN A 58 -5.40 -5.26 -13.01
C GLN A 58 -4.12 -6.10 -12.93
N GLN A 59 -2.99 -5.53 -13.33
CA GLN A 59 -1.71 -6.14 -13.00
C GLN A 59 -1.57 -6.13 -11.47
N PRO A 60 -1.15 -7.24 -10.85
CA PRO A 60 -0.91 -7.24 -9.41
C PRO A 60 0.11 -6.15 -9.11
N LEU A 61 -0.30 -5.18 -8.29
CA LEU A 61 0.59 -4.14 -7.78
C LEU A 61 1.79 -4.86 -7.18
N LYS A 62 2.97 -4.72 -7.79
CA LYS A 62 4.23 -5.13 -7.17
C LYS A 62 4.40 -4.22 -5.96
N ILE A 63 3.82 -4.62 -4.82
CA ILE A 63 4.07 -3.97 -3.54
C ILE A 63 5.56 -4.17 -3.32
N ALA A 64 6.34 -3.13 -3.62
CA ALA A 64 7.74 -3.05 -3.25
C ALA A 64 7.76 -2.99 -1.72
N SER A 65 7.69 -4.17 -1.11
CA SER A 65 7.96 -4.39 0.29
C SER A 65 9.44 -4.04 0.49
N LYS A 66 9.72 -2.75 0.66
CA LYS A 66 10.91 -2.32 1.39
C LYS A 66 10.68 -2.76 2.84
N ARG A 67 10.88 -4.05 3.12
CA ARG A 67 11.12 -4.52 4.48
C ARG A 67 12.37 -3.76 4.91
N LYS A 68 12.21 -2.69 5.70
CA LYS A 68 13.31 -2.18 6.50
C LYS A 68 13.86 -3.40 7.26
N SER A 69 15.16 -3.61 7.19
CA SER A 69 15.85 -4.63 8.01
C SER A 69 15.37 -4.48 9.45
N LYS A 70 15.20 -5.63 10.13
CA LYS A 70 14.81 -5.72 11.55
C LYS A 70 15.52 -4.62 12.33
N GLY A 71 14.76 -3.84 13.11
CA GLY A 71 15.31 -2.83 14.00
C GLY A 71 16.39 -3.39 14.93
N ILE A 72 17.11 -2.47 15.57
CA ILE A 72 18.23 -2.65 16.53
C ILE A 72 18.42 -4.12 16.93
N VAL A 73 19.33 -4.80 16.23
CA VAL A 73 19.58 -6.24 16.39
C VAL A 73 20.26 -6.54 17.73
N GLN A 74 21.03 -5.57 18.25
CA GLN A 74 21.71 -5.68 19.53
C GLN A 74 21.71 -4.32 20.25
N PRO A 75 21.12 -4.20 21.45
CA PRO A 75 21.12 -2.94 22.18
C PRO A 75 22.53 -2.63 22.69
N LEU A 76 23.12 -1.53 22.22
CA LEU A 76 24.43 -1.04 22.67
C LEU A 76 24.26 -0.15 23.92
N ASN A 77 24.60 -0.70 25.09
CA ASN A 77 24.63 0.07 26.33
C ASN A 77 25.96 0.81 26.50
N MET A 78 26.08 2.00 25.92
CA MET A 78 27.29 2.82 26.01
C MET A 78 27.15 3.94 27.06
N ARG A 79 28.22 4.16 27.85
CA ARG A 79 28.35 5.34 28.71
C ARG A 79 29.27 6.36 28.05
N VAL A 80 28.73 7.54 27.73
CA VAL A 80 29.48 8.66 27.16
C VAL A 80 29.48 9.86 28.10
N ARG A 81 30.49 10.73 27.97
CA ARG A 81 30.52 12.01 28.68
C ARG A 81 29.35 12.89 28.21
N LEU A 82 28.80 13.68 29.12
CA LEU A 82 27.65 14.56 28.84
C LEU A 82 27.91 15.51 27.66
N ALA A 83 29.12 16.09 27.56
CA ALA A 83 29.50 16.94 26.45
C ALA A 83 29.42 16.23 25.09
N THR A 84 29.83 14.95 25.05
CA THR A 84 29.78 14.13 23.83
C THR A 84 28.33 13.79 23.46
N HIS A 85 27.51 13.44 24.46
CA HIS A 85 26.08 13.19 24.24
C HIS A 85 25.37 14.41 23.64
N ASN A 86 25.60 15.60 24.19
CA ASN A 86 24.97 16.83 23.68
C ASN A 86 25.35 17.11 22.22
N ARG A 87 26.59 16.85 21.82
CA ARG A 87 27.03 16.96 20.41
C ARG A 87 26.26 16.01 19.50
N PHE A 88 26.02 14.77 19.93
CA PHE A 88 25.21 13.82 19.15
C PHE A 88 23.73 14.23 19.08
N VAL A 89 23.18 14.81 20.15
CA VAL A 89 21.81 15.35 20.14
C VAL A 89 21.67 16.53 19.19
N GLU A 90 22.67 17.41 19.10
CA GLU A 90 22.67 18.51 18.12
C GLU A 90 22.82 17.99 16.69
N LEU A 91 23.65 16.97 16.48
CA LEU A 91 23.81 16.31 15.19
C LEU A 91 22.51 15.66 14.71
N SER A 92 21.79 14.95 15.60
CA SER A 92 20.54 14.28 15.24
C SER A 92 19.46 15.28 14.83
N LYS A 93 19.36 16.42 15.53
CA LYS A 93 18.49 17.55 15.15
C LYS A 93 18.84 18.11 13.77
N THR A 94 20.13 18.26 13.49
CA THR A 94 20.63 18.81 12.22
C THR A 94 20.31 17.88 11.05
N LEU A 95 20.51 16.58 11.23
CA LEU A 95 20.26 15.56 10.22
C LEU A 95 18.77 15.18 10.11
N ARG A 96 17.93 15.62 11.06
CA ARG A 96 16.52 15.24 11.18
C ARG A 96 16.32 13.72 11.23
N MET A 97 17.23 13.04 11.91
CA MET A 97 17.19 11.60 12.13
C MET A 97 17.00 11.30 13.62
N PRO A 98 16.39 10.14 13.98
CA PRO A 98 16.42 9.63 15.34
C PRO A 98 17.84 9.55 15.89
N TYR A 99 17.99 9.69 17.21
CA TYR A 99 19.30 9.67 17.87
C TYR A 99 20.05 8.36 17.59
N ASP A 100 19.35 7.22 17.66
CA ASP A 100 19.94 5.89 17.44
C ASP A 100 20.40 5.72 15.99
N GLU A 101 19.56 6.10 15.00
CA GLU A 101 19.94 6.08 13.58
C GLU A 101 21.11 7.04 13.29
N THR A 102 21.19 8.16 14.02
CA THR A 102 22.32 9.10 13.90
C THR A 102 23.62 8.48 14.40
N LEU A 103 23.57 7.72 15.50
CA LEU A 103 24.75 7.01 16.02
C LEU A 103 25.20 5.91 15.05
N GLU A 104 24.28 5.10 14.54
CA GLU A 104 24.56 4.07 13.53
C GLU A 104 25.26 4.69 12.31
N TRP A 105 24.70 5.77 11.78
CA TRP A 105 25.28 6.50 10.65
C TRP A 105 26.69 7.04 10.91
N VAL A 106 26.97 7.50 12.14
CA VAL A 106 28.31 7.95 12.53
C VAL A 106 29.28 6.77 12.59
N LEU A 107 28.86 5.64 13.18
CA LEU A 107 29.69 4.44 13.32
C LEU A 107 30.04 3.85 11.95
N GLU A 108 29.07 3.76 11.03
CA GLU A 108 29.30 3.34 9.65
C GLU A 108 30.33 4.22 8.94
N ARG A 109 30.23 5.55 9.09
CA ARG A 109 31.19 6.49 8.50
C ARG A 109 32.57 6.45 9.13
N ALA A 110 32.64 6.09 10.42
CA ALA A 110 33.89 5.88 11.12
C ALA A 110 34.56 4.54 10.71
N GLY A 111 33.88 3.70 9.92
CA GLY A 111 34.38 2.39 9.51
C GLY A 111 34.46 1.40 10.67
N VAL A 112 33.63 1.59 11.69
CA VAL A 112 33.51 0.66 12.81
C VAL A 112 32.77 -0.59 12.33
N ASP A 113 33.29 -1.78 12.64
CA ASP A 113 32.65 -3.04 12.25
C ASP A 113 31.36 -3.30 13.06
N GLU A 114 30.62 -4.36 12.69
CA GLU A 114 29.38 -4.75 13.39
C GLU A 114 29.62 -5.12 14.87
N ASP A 115 30.87 -5.46 15.23
CA ASP A 115 31.29 -5.82 16.58
C ASP A 115 31.79 -4.60 17.40
N GLY A 116 31.81 -3.40 16.81
CA GLY A 116 32.24 -2.17 17.47
C GLY A 116 33.75 -1.91 17.47
N ASN A 117 34.53 -2.67 16.70
CA ASN A 117 35.97 -2.49 16.54
C ASN A 117 36.28 -1.37 15.53
N PRO A 118 37.30 -0.55 15.80
CA PRO A 118 37.75 0.47 14.85
C PRO A 118 38.31 -0.17 13.57
N PRO A 119 38.36 0.57 12.46
CA PRO A 119 38.97 0.08 11.23
C PRO A 119 40.44 -0.32 11.50
N ALA A 120 40.83 -1.50 10.99
CA ALA A 120 42.23 -1.93 11.07
C ALA A 120 43.13 -0.89 10.36
N LEU A 121 44.12 -0.39 11.08
CA LEU A 121 45.12 0.57 10.59
C LEU A 121 46.05 -0.05 9.55
#